data_AF-A0A7S0VDB3-F1
#
_entry.id   AF-A0A7S0VDB3-F1
#
_cell.length_a   1.000
_cell.length_b   1.000
_cell.length_c   1.000
_cell.angle_alpha   90.00
_cell.angle_beta   90.00
_cell.angle_gamma   90.00
#
_symmetry.space_group_name_H-M   'P 1'
#
loop_
_entity.id
_entity.type
_entity.pdbx_description
1 polymer ?
#
loop_
_entity_poly.entity_id
_entity_poly.type
_entity_poly.pdbx_seq_one_letter_code
_entity_poly.pdbx_strand_id
1 'polypeptide(L)'
;GGGGGGEKERQGPIVQPELFVRCADFFLENGQFAKAARMLVAAGQPGRALDLCVEHDVMVDEELAEAMTPSKDDTPGDHRTAVLIRIAKVCKRQGSFQLAAKKYTQAGEKAKAMKALIKSGDTEKVVFFAGVSRHKEIYLMAANYLQSLSWHSDAEIMRNIVQFLTKAQAPEALSKFYEACAQIEIDEYRDYEKALQAMRESYKCLSKSKLPDRDQHLESLNQRIQSIETFVRARQLMGSNPQEASALCADLLDRIPFSQDLDSGVRVGDVFAMLIEYHYQQRDAVTAYKLIEQMQRRGIVLSPYLDQHMVDEINKALGVEPADDPQRLYSRKATGGGGGGGG
;
A
#
# COMPACT_ATOMS: atom_id res chain seq x y z
N GLY A 1 -41.41 19.30 67.42
CA GLY A 1 -42.41 18.93 66.40
C GLY A 1 -41.67 18.54 65.15
N GLY A 2 -41.73 17.26 64.78
CA GLY A 2 -41.11 16.74 63.55
C GLY A 2 -41.93 17.16 62.33
N GLY A 3 -41.29 17.83 61.37
CA GLY A 3 -41.85 18.11 60.06
C GLY A 3 -41.27 17.12 59.05
N GLY A 4 -42.02 16.07 58.73
CA GLY A 4 -41.72 15.18 57.62
C GLY A 4 -42.05 15.88 56.30
N GLY A 5 -41.02 16.30 55.57
CA GLY A 5 -41.11 16.70 54.18
C GLY A 5 -40.82 15.49 53.30
N GLY A 6 -41.86 14.86 52.77
CA GLY A 6 -41.72 13.76 51.80
C GLY A 6 -41.22 14.29 50.46
N GLU A 7 -40.00 13.91 50.09
CA GLU A 7 -39.52 14.00 48.72
C GLU A 7 -40.29 12.97 47.87
N LYS A 8 -41.24 13.46 47.07
CA LYS A 8 -41.82 12.68 45.98
C LYS A 8 -40.79 12.57 44.86
N GLU A 9 -39.97 11.54 44.90
CA GLU A 9 -39.28 11.03 43.72
C GLU A 9 -40.32 10.76 42.62
N ARG A 10 -40.24 11.51 41.52
CA ARG A 10 -41.00 11.20 40.31
C ARG A 10 -40.36 9.98 39.63
N GLN A 11 -40.69 8.80 40.13
CA GLN A 11 -40.43 7.56 39.40
C GLN A 11 -41.33 7.56 38.16
N GLY A 12 -40.70 7.58 36.97
CA GLY A 12 -41.38 7.30 35.71
C GLY A 12 -42.04 5.91 35.76
N PRO A 13 -43.00 5.61 34.88
CA PRO A 13 -43.76 4.37 34.95
C PRO A 13 -42.80 3.17 34.91
N ILE A 14 -42.83 2.35 35.96
CA ILE A 14 -42.10 1.09 36.06
C ILE A 14 -42.73 0.12 35.07
N VAL A 15 -42.28 0.16 33.81
CA VAL A 15 -42.65 -0.87 32.85
C VAL A 15 -41.92 -2.14 33.27
N GLN A 16 -42.68 -3.13 33.71
CA GLN A 16 -42.16 -4.41 34.19
C GLN A 16 -41.39 -5.13 33.07
N PRO A 17 -40.16 -5.64 33.30
CA PRO A 17 -39.39 -6.40 32.32
C PRO A 17 -40.20 -7.53 31.65
N GLU A 18 -41.14 -8.13 32.38
CA GLU A 18 -42.06 -9.16 31.92
C GLU A 18 -42.99 -8.67 30.79
N LEU A 19 -43.39 -7.39 30.80
CA LEU A 19 -44.20 -6.82 29.72
C LEU A 19 -43.39 -6.73 28.43
N PHE A 20 -42.13 -6.32 28.52
CA PHE A 20 -41.24 -6.26 27.35
C PHE A 20 -40.96 -7.65 26.77
N VAL A 21 -40.83 -8.69 27.60
CA VAL A 21 -40.72 -10.07 27.12
C VAL A 21 -41.97 -10.50 26.36
N ARG A 22 -43.18 -10.25 26.91
CA ARG A 22 -44.44 -10.56 26.21
C ARG A 22 -44.60 -9.79 24.89
N CYS A 23 -44.21 -8.52 24.87
CA CYS A 23 -44.17 -7.72 23.65
C CYS A 23 -43.17 -8.29 22.64
N ALA A 24 -42.00 -8.77 23.10
CA ALA A 24 -41.04 -9.43 22.24
C ALA A 24 -41.64 -10.70 21.60
N ASP A 25 -42.25 -11.58 22.39
CA ASP A 25 -42.88 -12.81 21.90
C ASP A 25 -44.00 -12.51 20.89
N PHE A 26 -44.84 -11.51 21.17
CA PHE A 26 -45.84 -11.04 20.20
C PHE A 26 -45.20 -10.58 18.88
N PHE A 27 -44.12 -9.79 18.93
CA PHE A 27 -43.44 -9.37 17.70
C PHE A 27 -42.75 -10.53 16.98
N LEU A 28 -42.25 -11.53 17.70
CA LEU A 28 -41.67 -12.75 17.11
C LEU A 28 -42.71 -13.55 16.33
N GLU A 29 -43.87 -13.81 16.94
CA GLU A 29 -44.98 -14.53 16.31
C GLU A 29 -45.49 -13.83 15.05
N ASN A 30 -45.40 -12.49 15.02
CA ASN A 30 -45.80 -11.67 13.88
C ASN A 30 -44.66 -11.40 12.87
N GLY A 31 -43.51 -12.07 12.99
CA GLY A 31 -42.37 -11.92 12.08
C GLY A 31 -41.66 -10.56 12.14
N GLN A 32 -41.90 -9.75 13.17
CA GLN A 32 -41.31 -8.42 13.38
C GLN A 32 -40.03 -8.51 14.23
N PHE A 33 -39.04 -9.25 13.72
CA PHE A 33 -37.82 -9.62 14.47
C PHE A 33 -37.01 -8.41 14.98
N ALA A 34 -36.93 -7.31 14.23
CA ALA A 34 -36.23 -6.10 14.67
C ALA A 34 -36.87 -5.44 15.89
N LYS A 35 -38.21 -5.40 15.94
CA LYS A 35 -38.94 -4.88 17.11
C LYS A 35 -38.84 -5.83 18.28
N ALA A 36 -38.92 -7.15 18.03
CA ALA A 36 -38.70 -8.16 19.06
C ALA A 36 -37.30 -8.03 19.70
N ALA A 37 -36.25 -7.84 18.90
CA ALA A 37 -34.90 -7.61 19.41
C ALA A 37 -34.85 -6.37 20.33
N ARG A 38 -35.45 -5.24 19.91
CA ARG A 38 -35.51 -4.02 20.74
C ARG A 38 -36.29 -4.23 22.06
N MET A 39 -37.39 -4.98 22.02
CA MET A 39 -38.14 -5.32 23.24
C MET A 39 -37.33 -6.23 24.17
N LEU A 40 -36.58 -7.20 23.64
CA LEU A 40 -35.68 -8.04 24.44
C LEU A 40 -34.54 -7.24 25.08
N VAL A 41 -34.01 -6.23 24.40
CA VAL A 41 -33.02 -5.31 24.98
C VAL A 41 -33.65 -4.49 26.11
N ALA A 42 -34.85 -3.93 25.91
CA ALA A 42 -35.58 -3.19 26.94
C ALA A 42 -35.94 -4.07 28.16
N ALA A 43 -36.13 -5.37 27.94
CA ALA A 43 -36.33 -6.36 29.01
C ALA A 43 -35.04 -6.75 29.76
N GLY A 44 -33.89 -6.16 29.42
CA GLY A 44 -32.59 -6.52 30.02
C GLY A 44 -32.02 -7.85 29.51
N GLN A 45 -32.42 -8.31 28.32
CA GLN A 45 -32.00 -9.59 27.73
C GLN A 45 -31.19 -9.40 26.43
N PRO A 46 -30.05 -8.69 26.46
CA PRO A 46 -29.26 -8.38 25.26
C PRO A 46 -28.68 -9.62 24.58
N GLY A 47 -28.42 -10.70 25.34
CA GLY A 47 -27.96 -11.97 24.80
C GLY A 47 -28.99 -12.60 23.85
N ARG A 48 -30.26 -12.69 24.28
CA ARG A 48 -31.37 -13.20 23.47
C ARG A 48 -31.65 -12.30 22.28
N ALA A 49 -31.60 -10.98 22.47
CA ALA A 49 -31.75 -10.03 21.37
C ALA A 49 -30.70 -10.24 20.27
N LEU A 50 -29.44 -10.47 20.67
CA LEU A 50 -28.35 -10.69 19.71
C LEU A 50 -28.47 -12.05 19.01
N ASP A 51 -28.90 -13.11 19.71
CA ASP A 51 -29.20 -14.40 19.08
C ASP A 51 -30.28 -14.28 18.03
N LEU A 52 -31.37 -13.56 18.35
CA LEU A 52 -32.43 -13.27 17.41
C LEU A 52 -31.92 -12.52 16.16
N CYS A 53 -31.01 -11.57 16.35
CA CYS A 53 -30.42 -10.85 15.23
C CYS A 53 -29.59 -11.74 14.31
N VAL A 54 -28.97 -12.78 14.87
CA VAL A 54 -28.19 -13.75 14.09
C VAL A 54 -29.09 -14.77 13.40
N GLU A 55 -30.14 -15.25 14.07
CA GLU A 55 -31.04 -16.28 13.56
C GLU A 55 -31.93 -15.77 12.42
N HIS A 56 -32.36 -14.52 12.48
CA HIS A 56 -33.26 -13.92 11.49
C HIS A 56 -32.61 -12.82 10.65
N ASP A 57 -31.28 -12.77 10.60
CA ASP A 57 -30.51 -11.78 9.82
C ASP A 57 -30.93 -10.31 10.05
N VAL A 58 -31.32 -9.98 11.29
CA VAL A 58 -31.67 -8.59 11.65
C VAL A 58 -30.39 -7.76 11.72
N MET A 59 -30.32 -6.72 10.90
CA MET A 59 -29.21 -5.77 10.90
C MET A 59 -29.06 -5.09 12.26
N VAL A 60 -27.87 -5.19 12.85
CA VAL A 60 -27.52 -4.51 14.08
C VAL A 60 -27.07 -3.09 13.74
N ASP A 61 -27.98 -2.13 13.92
CA ASP A 61 -27.68 -0.70 13.80
C ASP A 61 -26.94 -0.16 15.04
N GLU A 62 -26.50 1.10 14.98
CA GLU A 62 -25.74 1.71 16.08
C GLU A 62 -26.56 1.82 17.37
N GLU A 63 -27.84 2.21 17.26
CA GLU A 63 -28.74 2.35 18.41
C GLU A 63 -28.92 1.01 19.13
N LEU A 64 -29.22 -0.06 18.39
CA LEU A 64 -29.39 -1.40 18.94
C LEU A 64 -28.07 -1.93 19.52
N ALA A 65 -26.93 -1.66 18.87
CA ALA A 65 -25.63 -2.07 19.37
C ALA A 65 -25.24 -1.37 20.67
N GLU A 66 -25.54 -0.07 20.83
CA GLU A 66 -25.34 0.65 22.09
C GLU A 66 -26.32 0.17 23.16
N ALA A 67 -27.60 -0.05 22.82
CA ALA A 67 -28.59 -0.54 23.77
C ALA A 67 -28.27 -1.96 24.28
N MET A 68 -27.68 -2.83 23.45
CA MET A 68 -27.19 -4.15 23.87
C MET A 68 -25.89 -4.12 24.67
N THR A 69 -25.20 -2.98 24.72
CA THR A 69 -23.92 -2.85 25.40
C THR A 69 -24.16 -2.49 26.88
N PRO A 70 -23.73 -3.33 27.86
CA PRO A 70 -23.94 -3.03 29.28
C PRO A 70 -23.31 -1.69 29.72
N SER A 71 -23.64 -1.17 30.90
CA SER A 71 -22.87 -0.04 31.45
C SER A 71 -21.46 -0.49 31.87
N LYS A 72 -20.52 0.45 31.99
CA LYS A 72 -19.19 0.17 32.59
C LYS A 72 -19.27 -0.06 34.10
N ASP A 73 -20.24 0.57 34.76
CA ASP A 73 -20.33 0.59 36.23
C ASP A 73 -21.11 -0.62 36.77
N ASP A 74 -22.02 -1.19 35.97
CA ASP A 74 -23.00 -2.17 36.42
C ASP A 74 -22.62 -3.64 36.12
N THR A 75 -21.48 -3.89 35.48
CA THR A 75 -21.15 -5.24 34.98
C THR A 75 -19.67 -5.57 35.12
N PRO A 76 -19.31 -6.76 35.62
CA PRO A 76 -17.91 -7.21 35.65
C PRO A 76 -17.25 -7.10 34.28
N GLY A 77 -16.00 -6.60 34.25
CA GLY A 77 -15.28 -6.27 33.01
C GLY A 77 -15.21 -7.41 31.99
N ASP A 78 -15.11 -8.66 32.45
CA ASP A 78 -15.01 -9.83 31.57
C ASP A 78 -16.32 -10.13 30.84
N HIS A 79 -17.46 -10.02 31.52
CA HIS A 79 -18.77 -10.25 30.91
C HIS A 79 -19.11 -9.16 29.89
N ARG A 80 -18.83 -7.89 30.25
CA ARG A 80 -18.95 -6.76 29.34
C ARG A 80 -18.12 -6.94 28.07
N THR A 81 -16.87 -7.36 28.22
CA THR A 81 -15.95 -7.59 27.10
C THR A 81 -16.47 -8.70 26.18
N ALA A 82 -16.97 -9.80 26.74
CA ALA A 82 -17.56 -10.90 25.97
C ALA A 82 -18.76 -10.45 25.11
N VAL A 83 -19.66 -9.63 25.69
CA VAL A 83 -20.81 -9.08 24.96
C VAL A 83 -20.36 -8.16 23.83
N LEU A 84 -19.44 -7.23 24.09
CA LEU A 84 -18.88 -6.32 23.07
C LEU A 84 -18.25 -7.09 21.91
N ILE A 85 -17.45 -8.13 22.20
CA ILE A 85 -16.84 -8.99 21.18
C ILE A 85 -17.90 -9.71 20.35
N ARG A 86 -18.99 -10.18 20.98
CA ARG A 86 -20.07 -10.88 20.29
C ARG A 86 -20.82 -9.94 19.35
N ILE A 87 -21.18 -8.74 19.81
CA ILE A 87 -21.81 -7.70 18.97
C ILE A 87 -20.88 -7.38 17.79
N ALA A 88 -19.59 -7.12 18.05
CA ALA A 88 -18.62 -6.81 17.00
C ALA A 88 -18.51 -7.92 15.93
N LYS A 89 -18.56 -9.20 16.34
CA LYS A 89 -18.56 -10.34 15.42
C LYS A 89 -19.80 -10.34 14.53
N VAL A 90 -20.98 -10.05 15.08
CA VAL A 90 -22.24 -9.95 14.30
C VAL A 90 -22.16 -8.80 13.32
N CYS A 91 -21.81 -7.59 13.76
CA CYS A 91 -21.66 -6.43 12.87
C CYS A 91 -20.66 -6.69 11.74
N LYS A 92 -19.54 -7.38 12.02
CA LYS A 92 -18.55 -7.77 11.00
C LYS A 92 -19.12 -8.74 9.97
N ARG A 93 -19.95 -9.71 10.39
CA ARG A 93 -20.62 -10.65 9.46
C ARG A 93 -21.63 -9.93 8.57
N GLN A 94 -22.29 -8.92 9.10
CA GLN A 94 -23.26 -8.08 8.39
C GLN A 94 -22.62 -7.01 7.49
N GLY A 95 -21.28 -6.93 7.42
CA GLY A 95 -20.57 -5.90 6.65
C GLY A 95 -20.48 -4.53 7.32
N SER A 96 -21.05 -4.36 8.52
CA SER A 96 -20.95 -3.14 9.34
C SER A 96 -19.59 -3.04 10.03
N PHE A 97 -18.52 -2.87 9.24
CA PHE A 97 -17.13 -2.88 9.69
C PHE A 97 -16.77 -1.73 10.64
N GLN A 98 -17.30 -0.52 10.42
CA GLN A 98 -17.07 0.62 11.31
C GLN A 98 -17.65 0.39 12.71
N LEU A 99 -18.89 -0.13 12.79
CA LEU A 99 -19.53 -0.48 14.05
C LEU A 99 -18.78 -1.63 14.75
N ALA A 100 -18.34 -2.64 13.98
CA ALA A 100 -17.51 -3.72 14.52
C ALA A 100 -16.20 -3.18 15.11
N ALA A 101 -15.53 -2.23 14.43
CA ALA A 101 -14.32 -1.59 14.93
C ALA A 101 -14.55 -0.81 16.23
N LYS A 102 -15.65 -0.05 16.31
CA LYS A 102 -16.06 0.66 17.54
C LYS A 102 -16.23 -0.30 18.71
N LYS A 103 -16.97 -1.40 18.52
CA LYS A 103 -17.21 -2.40 19.57
C LYS A 103 -15.95 -3.18 19.96
N TYR A 104 -15.08 -3.54 19.01
CA TYR A 104 -13.77 -4.12 19.32
C TYR A 104 -12.88 -3.14 20.10
N THR A 105 -12.92 -1.85 19.77
CA THR A 105 -12.16 -0.82 20.49
C THR A 105 -12.65 -0.68 21.94
N GLN A 106 -13.97 -0.64 22.16
CA GLN A 106 -14.56 -0.64 23.49
C GLN A 106 -14.21 -1.90 24.30
N ALA A 107 -14.02 -3.04 23.64
CA ALA A 107 -13.59 -4.30 24.23
C ALA A 107 -12.07 -4.40 24.50
N GLY A 108 -11.27 -3.38 24.15
CA GLY A 108 -9.80 -3.42 24.24
C GLY A 108 -9.12 -4.26 23.15
N GLU A 109 -9.86 -4.80 22.19
CA GLU A 109 -9.41 -5.70 21.13
C GLU A 109 -8.82 -4.93 19.93
N LYS A 110 -7.72 -4.21 20.17
CA LYS A 110 -7.11 -3.29 19.19
C LYS A 110 -6.82 -3.93 17.84
N ALA A 111 -6.24 -5.13 17.82
CA ALA A 111 -5.90 -5.82 16.57
C ALA A 111 -7.15 -6.18 15.75
N LYS A 112 -8.23 -6.63 16.41
CA LYS A 112 -9.50 -6.94 15.73
C LYS A 112 -10.19 -5.66 15.25
N ALA A 113 -10.14 -4.58 16.02
CA ALA A 113 -10.64 -3.27 15.62
C ALA A 113 -9.93 -2.78 14.35
N MET A 114 -8.60 -2.85 14.33
CA MET A 114 -7.80 -2.46 13.17
C MET A 114 -8.13 -3.29 11.92
N LYS A 115 -8.28 -4.62 12.06
CA LYS A 115 -8.72 -5.49 10.95
C LYS A 115 -10.09 -5.09 10.41
N ALA A 116 -11.01 -4.66 11.27
CA ALA A 116 -12.31 -4.19 10.85
C ALA A 116 -12.22 -2.83 10.12
N LEU A 117 -11.43 -1.88 10.61
CA LEU A 117 -11.20 -0.59 9.93
C LEU A 117 -10.56 -0.77 8.55
N ILE A 118 -9.56 -1.64 8.42
CA ILE A 118 -8.94 -1.95 7.13
C ILE A 118 -9.99 -2.49 6.15
N LYS A 119 -10.89 -3.37 6.61
CA LYS A 119 -11.97 -3.91 5.78
C LYS A 119 -13.03 -2.88 5.41
N SER A 120 -13.19 -1.80 6.17
CA SER A 120 -14.11 -0.71 5.79
C SER A 120 -13.52 0.19 4.70
N GLY A 121 -12.22 0.10 4.40
CA GLY A 121 -11.54 0.98 3.44
C GLY A 121 -11.42 2.44 3.90
N ASP A 122 -11.70 2.72 5.18
CA ASP A 122 -11.73 4.06 5.74
C ASP A 122 -10.31 4.45 6.17
N THR A 123 -9.52 4.92 5.19
CA THR A 123 -8.09 5.21 5.37
C THR A 123 -7.83 6.26 6.45
N GLU A 124 -8.67 7.29 6.55
CA GLU A 124 -8.56 8.31 7.59
C GLU A 124 -8.71 7.70 8.99
N LYS A 125 -9.72 6.84 9.21
CA LYS A 125 -9.88 6.16 10.49
C LYS A 125 -8.78 5.15 10.76
N VAL A 126 -8.23 4.49 9.75
CA VAL A 126 -7.07 3.59 9.90
C VAL A 126 -5.85 4.38 10.40
N VAL A 127 -5.54 5.51 9.75
CA VAL A 127 -4.43 6.40 10.13
C VAL A 127 -4.63 6.97 11.54
N PHE A 128 -5.83 7.49 11.83
CA PHE A 128 -6.19 8.03 13.14
C PHE A 128 -6.06 6.97 14.24
N PHE A 129 -6.66 5.80 14.04
CA PHE A 129 -6.65 4.71 15.02
C PHE A 129 -5.23 4.21 15.29
N ALA A 130 -4.40 4.07 14.26
CA ALA A 130 -2.99 3.74 14.43
C ALA A 130 -2.25 4.80 15.25
N GLY A 131 -2.44 6.08 14.91
CA GLY A 131 -1.82 7.22 15.59
C GLY A 131 -2.08 7.27 17.11
N VAL A 132 -3.32 6.96 17.53
CA VAL A 132 -3.70 6.96 18.95
C VAL A 132 -3.42 5.64 19.68
N SER A 133 -3.32 4.51 18.96
CA SER A 133 -3.22 3.18 19.57
C SER A 133 -1.92 2.90 20.31
N ARG A 134 -0.82 3.57 19.92
CA ARG A 134 0.54 3.39 20.47
C ARG A 134 0.97 1.93 20.61
N HIS A 135 0.69 1.13 19.59
CA HIS A 135 0.92 -0.32 19.62
C HIS A 135 1.62 -0.79 18.34
N LYS A 136 2.76 -1.47 18.49
CA LYS A 136 3.63 -1.88 17.38
C LYS A 136 2.89 -2.64 16.29
N GLU A 137 2.09 -3.62 16.66
CA GLU A 137 1.31 -4.43 15.70
C GLU A 137 0.32 -3.57 14.90
N ILE A 138 -0.31 -2.57 15.53
CA ILE A 138 -1.29 -1.70 14.86
C ILE A 138 -0.59 -0.80 13.85
N TYR A 139 0.58 -0.27 14.18
CA TYR A 139 1.39 0.49 13.23
C TYR A 139 1.78 -0.34 12.01
N LEU A 140 2.21 -1.59 12.20
CA LEU A 140 2.56 -2.48 11.09
C LEU A 140 1.35 -2.78 10.20
N MET A 141 0.20 -3.06 10.80
CA MET A 141 -1.04 -3.28 10.07
C MET A 141 -1.46 -2.05 9.25
N ALA A 142 -1.34 -0.85 9.82
CA ALA A 142 -1.63 0.40 9.13
C ALA A 142 -0.69 0.59 7.93
N ALA A 143 0.61 0.46 8.16
CA ALA A 143 1.62 0.64 7.13
C ALA A 143 1.46 -0.37 5.97
N ASN A 144 1.13 -1.63 6.28
CA ASN A 144 0.90 -2.64 5.25
C ASN A 144 -0.36 -2.35 4.43
N TYR A 145 -1.43 -1.90 5.08
CA TYR A 145 -2.64 -1.48 4.36
C TYR A 145 -2.34 -0.29 3.44
N LEU A 146 -1.67 0.74 3.94
CA LEU A 146 -1.32 1.92 3.15
C LEU A 146 -0.42 1.60 1.95
N GLN A 147 0.48 0.62 2.08
CA GLN A 147 1.30 0.14 0.96
C GLN A 147 0.53 -0.60 -0.14
N SER A 148 -0.71 -1.05 0.13
CA SER A 148 -1.60 -1.62 -0.89
C SER A 148 -2.41 -0.58 -1.67
N LEU A 149 -2.34 0.69 -1.26
CA LEU A 149 -2.97 1.81 -1.96
C LEU A 149 -2.01 2.40 -3.01
N SER A 150 -2.49 3.35 -3.81
CA SER A 150 -1.65 4.14 -4.74
C SER A 150 -0.79 5.17 -3.99
N TRP A 151 0.08 4.68 -3.10
CA TRP A 151 0.88 5.52 -2.20
C TRP A 151 1.88 6.41 -2.94
N HIS A 152 2.43 5.97 -4.08
CA HIS A 152 3.43 6.73 -4.83
C HIS A 152 2.88 8.04 -5.44
N SER A 153 1.56 8.14 -5.60
CA SER A 153 0.87 9.37 -6.03
C SER A 153 0.39 10.25 -4.88
N ASP A 154 0.56 9.81 -3.63
CA ASP A 154 0.04 10.50 -2.44
C ASP A 154 1.13 10.65 -1.37
N ALA A 155 1.69 11.86 -1.29
CA ALA A 155 2.73 12.19 -0.33
C ALA A 155 2.27 12.07 1.14
N GLU A 156 0.98 12.20 1.44
CA GLU A 156 0.46 12.02 2.78
C GLU A 156 0.44 10.54 3.18
N ILE A 157 0.00 9.65 2.29
CA ILE A 157 0.07 8.20 2.50
C ILE A 157 1.52 7.77 2.73
N MET A 158 2.46 8.25 1.90
CA MET A 158 3.90 7.96 2.07
C MET A 158 4.42 8.39 3.44
N ARG A 159 4.12 9.63 3.88
CA ARG A 159 4.52 10.13 5.21
C ARG A 159 3.95 9.25 6.32
N ASN A 160 2.70 8.82 6.21
CA ASN A 160 2.06 7.95 7.19
C ASN A 160 2.71 6.55 7.23
N ILE A 161 3.06 5.95 6.10
CA ILE A 161 3.80 4.68 6.05
C ILE A 161 5.13 4.80 6.79
N VAL A 162 5.95 5.81 6.45
CA VAL A 162 7.25 6.06 7.11
C VAL A 162 7.06 6.28 8.60
N GLN A 163 6.07 7.09 8.99
CA GLN A 163 5.78 7.38 10.40
C GLN A 163 5.43 6.10 11.17
N PHE A 164 4.55 5.26 10.63
CA PHE A 164 4.11 4.04 11.31
C PHE A 164 5.20 2.97 11.36
N LEU A 165 5.95 2.75 10.29
CA LEU A 165 7.09 1.80 10.31
C LEU A 165 8.19 2.25 11.30
N THR A 166 8.44 3.56 11.39
CA THR A 166 9.36 4.13 12.38
C THR A 166 8.86 3.89 13.80
N LYS A 167 7.58 4.22 14.08
CA LYS A 167 6.96 4.00 15.40
C LYS A 167 6.85 2.52 15.77
N ALA A 168 6.77 1.63 14.78
CA ALA A 168 6.81 0.18 14.96
C ALA A 168 8.21 -0.37 15.26
N GLN A 169 9.26 0.45 15.13
CA GLN A 169 10.66 0.00 15.21
C GLN A 169 10.90 -1.20 14.28
N ALA A 170 10.55 -1.03 13.00
CA ALA A 170 10.68 -2.04 11.95
C ALA A 170 11.66 -1.57 10.86
N PRO A 171 12.98 -1.52 11.15
CA PRO A 171 13.99 -0.99 10.23
C PRO A 171 14.04 -1.76 8.90
N GLU A 172 13.75 -3.06 8.91
CA GLU A 172 13.75 -3.91 7.71
C GLU A 172 12.58 -3.55 6.78
N ALA A 173 11.39 -3.37 7.34
CA ALA A 173 10.22 -2.97 6.56
C ALA A 173 10.38 -1.54 6.02
N LEU A 174 10.99 -0.64 6.81
CA LEU A 174 11.25 0.73 6.38
C LEU A 174 12.32 0.79 5.27
N SER A 175 13.38 -0.02 5.38
CA SER A 175 14.39 -0.21 4.32
C SER A 175 13.73 -0.61 3.00
N LYS A 176 12.92 -1.68 3.03
CA LYS A 176 12.21 -2.19 1.84
C LYS A 176 11.27 -1.16 1.23
N PHE A 177 10.59 -0.37 2.05
CA PHE A 177 9.73 0.70 1.57
C PHE A 177 10.54 1.78 0.83
N TYR A 178 11.69 2.19 1.37
CA TYR A 178 12.57 3.14 0.67
C TYR A 178 13.18 2.57 -0.62
N GLU A 179 13.50 1.27 -0.68
CA GLU A 179 13.90 0.62 -1.93
C GLU A 179 12.77 0.64 -2.97
N ALA A 180 11.53 0.40 -2.57
CA ALA A 180 10.37 0.51 -3.45
C ALA A 180 10.19 1.94 -3.97
N CYS A 181 10.38 2.96 -3.12
CA CYS A 181 10.40 4.35 -3.56
C CYS A 181 11.49 4.59 -4.61
N ALA A 182 12.71 4.13 -4.37
CA ALA A 182 13.81 4.29 -5.32
C ALA A 182 13.53 3.62 -6.67
N GLN A 183 12.94 2.42 -6.64
CA GLN A 183 12.58 1.69 -7.84
C GLN A 183 11.56 2.45 -8.69
N ILE A 184 10.53 3.05 -8.08
CA ILE A 184 9.55 3.88 -8.81
C ILE A 184 10.21 5.11 -9.41
N GLU A 185 11.08 5.80 -8.67
CA GLU A 185 11.81 6.97 -9.17
C GLU A 185 12.68 6.64 -10.40
N ILE A 186 13.31 5.45 -10.41
CA ILE A 186 14.06 4.95 -11.56
C ILE A 186 13.12 4.57 -12.72
N ASP A 187 12.08 3.78 -12.41
CA ASP A 187 11.30 3.10 -13.44
C ASP A 187 10.31 4.01 -14.16
N GLU A 188 9.63 4.87 -13.41
CA GLU A 188 8.56 5.74 -13.91
C GLU A 188 9.09 7.13 -14.27
N TYR A 189 10.01 7.67 -13.47
CA TYR A 189 10.45 9.07 -13.59
C TYR A 189 11.87 9.24 -14.12
N ARG A 190 12.69 8.17 -14.15
CA ARG A 190 14.14 8.23 -14.43
C ARG A 190 14.85 9.31 -13.60
N ASP A 191 14.38 9.54 -12.37
CA ASP A 191 14.91 10.50 -11.41
C ASP A 191 15.90 9.79 -10.48
N TYR A 192 17.12 9.63 -10.97
CA TYR A 192 18.18 8.89 -10.29
C TYR A 192 18.69 9.64 -9.05
N GLU A 193 18.55 10.96 -8.99
CA GLU A 193 18.88 11.78 -7.84
C GLU A 193 17.94 11.49 -6.65
N LYS A 194 16.62 11.44 -6.88
CA LYS A 194 15.67 11.03 -5.83
C LYS A 194 15.81 9.56 -5.48
N ALA A 195 16.04 8.69 -6.47
CA ALA A 195 16.30 7.28 -6.21
C ALA A 195 17.51 7.08 -5.30
N LEU A 196 18.60 7.82 -5.53
CA LEU A 196 19.79 7.81 -4.68
C LEU A 196 19.48 8.23 -3.24
N GLN A 197 18.69 9.30 -3.05
CA GLN A 197 18.29 9.75 -1.72
C GLN A 197 17.48 8.66 -0.98
N ALA A 198 16.52 8.04 -1.68
CA ALA A 198 15.73 6.94 -1.13
C ALA A 198 16.60 5.72 -0.78
N MET A 199 17.54 5.32 -1.64
CA MET A 199 18.48 4.22 -1.35
C MET A 199 19.36 4.51 -0.12
N ARG A 200 19.83 5.74 0.05
CA ARG A 200 20.61 6.13 1.24
C ARG A 200 19.78 6.06 2.52
N GLU A 201 18.51 6.49 2.49
CA GLU A 201 17.61 6.31 3.64
C GLU A 201 17.30 4.83 3.90
N SER A 202 17.17 4.00 2.85
CA SER A 202 17.07 2.54 2.98
C SER A 202 18.27 1.97 3.75
N TYR A 203 19.49 2.30 3.32
CA TYR A 203 20.74 1.83 3.96
C TYR A 203 20.82 2.24 5.42
N LYS A 204 20.52 3.51 5.70
CA LYS A 204 20.49 4.05 7.06
C LYS A 204 19.45 3.35 7.95
N CYS A 205 18.29 2.97 7.40
CA CYS A 205 17.30 2.20 8.13
C CYS A 205 17.80 0.78 8.40
N LEU A 206 18.28 0.07 7.38
CA LEU A 206 18.77 -1.30 7.47
C LEU A 206 19.97 -1.44 8.41
N SER A 207 20.83 -0.43 8.52
CA SER A 207 21.97 -0.44 9.45
C SER A 207 21.55 -0.64 10.91
N LYS A 208 20.31 -0.27 11.26
CA LYS A 208 19.70 -0.43 12.59
C LYS A 208 19.04 -1.80 12.80
N SER A 209 18.96 -2.63 11.75
CA SER A 209 18.44 -3.99 11.81
C SER A 209 19.29 -4.87 12.72
N LYS A 210 18.68 -5.93 13.25
CA LYS A 210 19.33 -6.98 14.04
C LYS A 210 19.34 -8.33 13.33
N LEU A 211 19.04 -8.36 12.02
CA LEU A 211 19.07 -9.60 11.26
C LEU A 211 20.51 -10.14 11.15
N PRO A 212 20.71 -11.47 11.18
CA PRO A 212 22.05 -12.08 11.07
C PRO A 212 22.74 -11.79 9.74
N ASP A 213 21.99 -11.65 8.66
CA ASP A 213 22.46 -11.38 7.29
C ASP A 213 22.47 -9.88 6.94
N ARG A 214 22.31 -9.00 7.94
CA ARG A 214 22.26 -7.55 7.75
C ARG A 214 23.45 -7.03 6.95
N ASP A 215 24.66 -7.46 7.27
CA ASP A 215 25.87 -6.92 6.64
C ASP A 215 25.96 -7.32 5.15
N GLN A 216 25.50 -8.51 4.79
CA GLN A 216 25.38 -8.93 3.39
C GLN A 216 24.36 -8.07 2.62
N HIS A 217 23.21 -7.79 3.24
CA HIS A 217 22.21 -6.92 2.62
C HIS A 217 22.69 -5.47 2.50
N LEU A 218 23.43 -4.95 3.50
CA LEU A 218 24.04 -3.62 3.44
C LEU A 218 25.09 -3.54 2.33
N GLU A 219 25.91 -4.56 2.16
CA GLU A 219 26.91 -4.62 1.09
C GLU A 219 26.23 -4.57 -0.29
N SER A 220 25.18 -5.39 -0.50
CA SER A 220 24.40 -5.37 -1.74
C SER A 220 23.75 -4.00 -2.01
N LEU A 221 23.17 -3.39 -0.98
CA LEU A 221 22.56 -2.06 -1.11
C LEU A 221 23.61 -0.98 -1.39
N ASN A 222 24.80 -1.07 -0.79
CA ASN A 222 25.90 -0.15 -1.02
C ASN A 222 26.43 -0.24 -2.46
N GLN A 223 26.50 -1.45 -3.04
CA GLN A 223 26.88 -1.64 -4.44
C GLN A 223 25.88 -0.98 -5.41
N ARG A 224 24.57 -1.10 -5.11
CA ARG A 224 23.51 -0.41 -5.87
C ARG A 224 23.59 1.11 -5.74
N ILE A 225 23.82 1.60 -4.52
CA ILE A 225 24.04 3.04 -4.25
C ILE A 225 25.22 3.57 -5.08
N GLN A 226 26.36 2.88 -5.08
CA GLN A 226 27.54 3.29 -5.85
C GLN A 226 27.24 3.34 -7.35
N SER A 227 26.51 2.36 -7.88
CA SER A 227 26.13 2.34 -9.30
C SER A 227 25.25 3.54 -9.67
N ILE A 228 24.25 3.86 -8.82
CA ILE A 228 23.41 5.05 -9.00
C ILE A 228 24.24 6.33 -8.89
N GLU A 229 25.15 6.43 -7.91
CA GLU A 229 26.04 7.60 -7.74
C GLU A 229 26.91 7.84 -8.96
N THR A 230 27.51 6.78 -9.51
CA THR A 230 28.30 6.87 -10.74
C THR A 230 27.45 7.35 -11.91
N PHE A 231 26.23 6.84 -12.06
CA PHE A 231 25.36 7.23 -13.16
C PHE A 231 24.85 8.68 -13.03
N VAL A 232 24.47 9.11 -11.83
CA VAL A 232 24.12 10.51 -11.53
C VAL A 232 25.29 11.44 -11.85
N ARG A 233 26.51 11.08 -11.44
CA ARG A 233 27.72 11.85 -11.77
C ARG A 233 27.94 11.93 -13.27
N ALA A 234 27.78 10.83 -14.00
CA ALA A 234 27.91 10.81 -15.45
C ALA A 234 26.90 11.78 -16.10
N ARG A 235 25.61 11.74 -15.70
CA ARG A 235 24.59 12.68 -16.19
C ARG A 235 24.93 14.15 -15.96
N GLN A 236 25.49 14.48 -14.79
CA GLN A 236 25.90 15.85 -14.46
C GLN A 236 27.10 16.33 -15.32
N LEU A 237 28.00 15.41 -15.67
CA LEU A 237 29.18 15.71 -16.49
C LEU A 237 28.88 15.75 -17.99
N MET A 238 27.77 15.18 -18.48
CA MET A 238 27.46 15.13 -19.92
C MET A 238 27.47 16.50 -20.61
N GLY A 239 27.13 17.59 -19.91
CA GLY A 239 27.15 18.94 -20.49
C GLY A 239 28.51 19.66 -20.42
N SER A 240 29.42 19.23 -19.55
CA SER A 240 30.67 19.95 -19.24
C SER A 240 31.93 19.15 -19.56
N ASN A 241 31.92 17.84 -19.32
CA ASN A 241 32.98 16.90 -19.66
C ASN A 241 32.38 15.56 -20.20
N PRO A 242 31.88 15.57 -21.45
CA PRO A 242 31.25 14.39 -22.06
C PRO A 242 32.14 13.15 -22.14
N GLN A 243 33.45 13.34 -22.27
CA GLN A 243 34.44 12.25 -22.34
C GLN A 243 34.57 11.52 -20.99
N GLU A 244 34.59 12.26 -19.88
CA GLU A 244 34.59 11.64 -18.55
C GLU A 244 33.24 10.97 -18.27
N ALA A 245 32.14 11.59 -18.66
CA ALA A 245 30.80 11.02 -18.50
C ALA A 245 30.64 9.69 -19.25
N SER A 246 31.12 9.60 -20.50
CA SER A 246 31.09 8.35 -21.27
C SER A 246 32.01 7.28 -20.69
N ALA A 247 33.20 7.66 -20.18
CA ALA A 247 34.08 6.72 -19.49
C ALA A 247 33.43 6.11 -18.24
N LEU A 248 32.71 6.91 -17.44
CA LEU A 248 31.96 6.41 -16.28
C LEU A 248 30.85 5.45 -16.67
N CYS A 249 30.19 5.67 -17.81
CA CYS A 249 29.13 4.78 -18.30
C CYS A 249 29.68 3.46 -18.83
N ALA A 250 30.82 3.49 -19.53
CA ALA A 250 31.50 2.28 -19.98
C ALA A 250 31.92 1.42 -18.78
N ASP A 251 32.53 2.03 -17.76
CA ASP A 251 32.91 1.36 -16.50
C ASP A 251 31.68 0.77 -15.77
N LEU A 252 30.54 1.46 -15.77
CA LEU A 252 29.27 0.91 -15.25
C LEU A 252 28.82 -0.34 -16.03
N LEU A 253 28.82 -0.30 -17.36
CA LEU A 253 28.43 -1.44 -18.19
C LEU A 253 29.34 -2.66 -18.02
N ASP A 254 30.63 -2.43 -17.78
CA ASP A 254 31.61 -3.48 -17.53
C ASP A 254 31.41 -4.13 -16.14
N ARG A 255 31.06 -3.32 -15.13
CA ARG A 255 30.82 -3.81 -13.76
C ARG A 255 29.47 -4.50 -13.59
N ILE A 256 28.46 -4.14 -14.39
CA ILE A 256 27.12 -4.73 -14.32
C ILE A 256 27.04 -5.90 -15.31
N PRO A 257 27.22 -7.15 -14.84
CA PRO A 257 27.07 -8.30 -15.72
C PRO A 257 25.61 -8.45 -16.14
N PHE A 258 25.40 -9.07 -17.30
CA PHE A 258 24.07 -9.32 -17.85
C PHE A 258 23.09 -9.98 -16.86
N SER A 259 23.59 -10.86 -15.98
CA SER A 259 22.76 -11.52 -14.95
C SER A 259 22.26 -10.59 -13.83
N GLN A 260 22.75 -9.36 -13.75
CA GLN A 260 22.45 -8.39 -12.69
C GLN A 260 21.82 -7.10 -13.22
N ASP A 261 21.44 -7.03 -14.50
CA ASP A 261 20.85 -5.83 -15.11
C ASP A 261 19.65 -5.30 -14.30
N LEU A 262 18.83 -6.20 -13.72
CA LEU A 262 17.64 -5.85 -12.92
C LEU A 262 17.95 -5.45 -11.47
N ASP A 263 19.08 -5.88 -10.91
CA ASP A 263 19.45 -5.68 -9.49
C ASP A 263 20.57 -4.66 -9.29
N SER A 264 21.09 -4.07 -10.37
CA SER A 264 22.25 -3.16 -10.36
C SER A 264 21.97 -1.78 -9.73
N GLY A 265 20.69 -1.43 -9.52
CA GLY A 265 20.27 -0.10 -9.08
C GLY A 265 20.19 0.92 -10.21
N VAL A 266 20.60 0.60 -11.44
CA VAL A 266 20.45 1.46 -12.62
C VAL A 266 19.81 0.69 -13.76
N ARG A 267 18.93 1.31 -14.54
CA ARG A 267 18.46 0.69 -15.77
C ARG A 267 19.59 0.71 -16.79
N VAL A 268 20.15 -0.46 -17.08
CA VAL A 268 21.24 -0.63 -18.04
C VAL A 268 20.91 -0.03 -19.42
N GLY A 269 19.65 -0.07 -19.83
CA GLY A 269 19.18 0.61 -21.05
C GLY A 269 19.36 2.13 -21.04
N ASP A 270 19.20 2.80 -19.89
CA ASP A 270 19.46 4.25 -19.77
C ASP A 270 20.96 4.56 -19.88
N VAL A 271 21.83 3.66 -19.39
CA VAL A 271 23.29 3.79 -19.53
C VAL A 271 23.71 3.65 -20.99
N PHE A 272 23.17 2.64 -21.70
CA PHE A 272 23.38 2.49 -23.13
C PHE A 272 22.88 3.71 -23.91
N ALA A 273 21.69 4.21 -23.59
CA ALA A 273 21.12 5.38 -24.26
C ALA A 273 22.05 6.58 -24.21
N MET A 274 22.58 6.90 -23.03
CA MET A 274 23.48 8.04 -22.87
C MET A 274 24.79 7.88 -23.65
N LEU A 275 25.35 6.67 -23.72
CA LEU A 275 26.53 6.38 -24.54
C LEU A 275 26.25 6.46 -26.05
N ILE A 276 25.12 5.91 -26.50
CA ILE A 276 24.72 5.92 -27.91
C ILE A 276 24.48 7.36 -28.38
N GLU A 277 23.75 8.16 -27.59
CA GLU A 277 23.51 9.57 -27.86
C GLU A 277 24.83 10.36 -27.93
N TYR A 278 25.77 10.09 -27.02
CA TYR A 278 27.10 10.70 -27.04
C TYR A 278 27.83 10.42 -28.36
N HIS A 279 27.98 9.15 -28.75
CA HIS A 279 28.70 8.79 -29.98
C HIS A 279 27.98 9.27 -31.25
N TYR A 280 26.65 9.26 -31.24
CA TYR A 280 25.85 9.84 -32.33
C TYR A 280 26.12 11.35 -32.49
N GLN A 281 26.17 12.11 -31.40
CA GLN A 281 26.52 13.54 -31.43
C GLN A 281 27.96 13.78 -31.95
N GLN A 282 28.90 12.87 -31.65
CA GLN A 282 30.27 12.92 -32.18
C GLN A 282 30.38 12.48 -33.65
N ARG A 283 29.27 12.09 -34.30
CA ARG A 283 29.23 11.48 -35.64
C ARG A 283 30.01 10.18 -35.76
N ASP A 284 30.21 9.48 -34.65
CA ASP A 284 30.83 8.17 -34.60
C ASP A 284 29.76 7.08 -34.70
N ALA A 285 29.21 6.91 -35.90
CA ALA A 285 28.16 5.94 -36.17
C ALA A 285 28.61 4.49 -35.92
N VAL A 286 29.91 4.20 -36.10
CA VAL A 286 30.47 2.85 -35.90
C VAL A 286 30.38 2.46 -34.44
N THR A 287 30.80 3.32 -33.51
CA THR A 287 30.74 3.01 -32.08
C THR A 287 29.30 3.03 -31.57
N ALA A 288 28.49 4.00 -32.02
CA ALA A 288 27.07 4.06 -31.66
C ALA A 288 26.32 2.77 -32.05
N TYR A 289 26.56 2.26 -33.27
CA TYR A 289 25.95 1.00 -33.73
C TYR A 289 26.42 -0.20 -32.92
N LYS A 290 27.72 -0.30 -32.60
CA LYS A 290 28.23 -1.38 -31.74
C LYS A 290 27.55 -1.41 -30.37
N LEU A 291 27.27 -0.24 -29.79
CA LEU A 291 26.55 -0.14 -28.52
C LEU A 291 25.08 -0.57 -28.67
N ILE A 292 24.42 -0.24 -29.79
CA ILE A 292 23.08 -0.75 -30.12
C ILE A 292 23.09 -2.28 -30.18
N GLU A 293 24.06 -2.87 -30.89
CA GLU A 293 24.17 -4.34 -30.96
C GLU A 293 24.40 -4.96 -29.58
N GLN A 294 25.24 -4.35 -28.73
CA GLN A 294 25.45 -4.82 -27.36
C GLN A 294 24.17 -4.75 -26.52
N MET A 295 23.43 -3.65 -26.60
CA MET A 295 22.15 -3.46 -25.93
C MET A 295 21.13 -4.52 -26.37
N GLN A 296 21.04 -4.81 -27.67
CA GLN A 296 20.18 -5.86 -28.22
C GLN A 296 20.63 -7.27 -27.80
N ARG A 297 21.94 -7.53 -27.73
CA ARG A 297 22.49 -8.81 -27.25
C ARG A 297 22.18 -9.05 -25.76
N ARG A 298 22.05 -7.99 -24.97
CA ARG A 298 21.50 -8.04 -23.60
C ARG A 298 19.96 -8.14 -23.58
N GLY A 299 19.29 -8.36 -24.72
CA GLY A 299 17.84 -8.49 -24.77
C GLY A 299 17.08 -7.22 -24.37
N ILE A 300 17.75 -6.06 -24.36
CA ILE A 300 17.13 -4.78 -24.00
C ILE A 300 16.44 -4.21 -25.25
N VAL A 301 15.13 -3.99 -25.15
CA VAL A 301 14.34 -3.37 -26.22
C VAL A 301 14.76 -1.91 -26.38
N LEU A 302 14.97 -1.44 -27.60
CA LEU A 302 15.50 -0.09 -27.87
C LEU A 302 14.46 1.02 -27.68
N SER A 303 13.21 0.78 -28.09
CA SER A 303 12.17 1.80 -28.21
C SER A 303 11.84 2.59 -26.93
N PRO A 304 11.93 2.04 -25.71
CA PRO A 304 11.75 2.85 -24.50
C PRO A 304 12.90 3.82 -24.23
N TYR A 305 14.10 3.57 -24.79
CA TYR A 305 15.33 4.26 -24.41
C TYR A 305 15.88 5.18 -25.48
N LEU A 306 15.71 4.82 -26.76
CA LEU A 306 16.33 5.51 -27.89
C LEU A 306 15.27 6.12 -28.81
N ASP A 307 15.58 7.30 -29.34
CA ASP A 307 14.81 7.89 -30.43
C ASP A 307 14.98 7.07 -31.72
N GLN A 308 13.85 6.75 -32.36
CA GLN A 308 13.83 5.90 -33.54
C GLN A 308 14.54 6.53 -34.74
N HIS A 309 14.44 7.85 -34.90
CA HIS A 309 15.09 8.56 -36.01
C HIS A 309 16.61 8.53 -35.85
N MET A 310 17.12 8.72 -34.63
CA MET A 310 18.54 8.56 -34.32
C MET A 310 19.06 7.15 -34.69
N VAL A 311 18.32 6.10 -34.31
CA VAL A 311 18.69 4.71 -34.63
C VAL A 311 18.73 4.47 -36.15
N ASP A 312 17.72 4.97 -36.87
CA ASP A 312 17.66 4.82 -38.33
C ASP A 312 18.79 5.57 -39.05
N GLU A 313 19.20 6.75 -38.56
CA GLU A 313 20.35 7.48 -39.09
C GLU A 313 21.68 6.76 -38.87
N ILE A 314 21.87 6.18 -37.67
CA ILE A 314 23.06 5.37 -37.36
C ILE A 314 23.15 4.17 -38.31
N ASN A 315 22.04 3.45 -38.50
CA ASN A 315 21.96 2.30 -39.40
C ASN A 315 22.26 2.70 -40.85
N LYS A 316 21.65 3.80 -41.32
CA LYS A 316 21.85 4.33 -42.67
C LYS A 316 23.31 4.75 -42.93
N ALA A 317 23.97 5.36 -41.94
CA ALA A 317 25.37 5.77 -42.06
C ALA A 317 26.31 4.57 -42.28
N LEU A 318 25.91 3.37 -41.85
CA LEU A 318 26.69 2.13 -42.01
C LEU A 318 26.16 1.21 -43.12
N GLY A 319 25.11 1.62 -43.84
CA GLY A 319 24.47 0.77 -44.87
C GLY A 319 23.81 -0.48 -44.31
N VAL A 320 23.46 -0.48 -43.01
CA VAL A 320 22.76 -1.58 -42.35
C VAL A 320 21.26 -1.40 -42.56
N GLU A 321 20.57 -2.45 -43.02
CA GLU A 321 19.11 -2.43 -43.08
C GLU A 321 18.53 -2.35 -41.67
N PRO A 322 17.54 -1.48 -41.40
CA PRO A 322 17.06 -1.28 -40.05
C PRO A 322 16.38 -2.56 -39.55
N ALA A 323 16.89 -3.12 -38.45
CA ALA A 323 16.40 -4.36 -37.88
C ALA A 323 14.88 -4.37 -37.70
N ASP A 324 14.24 -5.51 -38.00
CA ASP A 324 12.83 -5.74 -37.72
C ASP A 324 12.61 -5.79 -36.20
N ASP A 325 12.36 -4.63 -35.59
CA ASP A 325 11.80 -4.57 -34.24
C ASP A 325 10.48 -5.39 -34.24
N PRO A 326 10.29 -6.36 -33.33
CA PRO A 326 9.04 -7.11 -33.21
C PRO A 326 7.78 -6.23 -33.14
N GLN A 327 7.89 -4.97 -32.72
CA GLN A 327 6.79 -4.00 -32.74
C GLN A 327 6.52 -3.39 -34.13
N ARG A 328 7.48 -3.38 -35.07
CA ARG A 328 7.23 -3.03 -36.49
C ARG A 328 6.25 -3.98 -37.16
N LEU A 329 6.25 -5.27 -36.79
CA LEU A 329 5.29 -6.27 -37.28
C LEU A 329 3.86 -6.00 -36.77
N TYR A 330 3.71 -5.47 -35.55
CA TYR A 330 2.41 -5.09 -35.01
C TYR A 330 1.88 -3.80 -35.63
N SER A 331 2.72 -2.78 -35.79
CA SER A 331 2.31 -1.49 -36.40
C SER A 331 2.05 -1.57 -37.91
N ARG A 332 2.80 -2.42 -38.66
CA ARG A 332 2.49 -2.71 -40.08
C ARG A 332 1.17 -3.45 -40.26
N LYS A 333 0.81 -4.37 -39.35
CA LYS A 333 -0.50 -5.05 -39.40
C LYS A 333 -1.67 -4.13 -39.09
N ALA A 334 -1.48 -3.12 -38.24
CA ALA A 334 -2.52 -2.14 -37.92
C ALA A 334 -2.78 -1.13 -39.06
N THR A 335 -1.83 -0.93 -39.97
CA THR A 335 -1.92 0.07 -41.05
C THR A 335 -2.08 -0.53 -42.47
N GLY A 336 -1.85 -1.84 -42.64
CA GLY A 336 -1.94 -2.52 -43.94
C GLY A 336 -3.28 -3.17 -44.30
N GLY A 337 -4.32 -3.03 -43.47
CA GLY A 337 -5.64 -3.64 -43.68
C GLY A 337 -6.58 -2.78 -44.51
N GLY A 338 -6.26 -2.51 -45.78
CA GLY A 338 -7.16 -1.71 -46.62
C GLY A 338 -6.68 -1.51 -48.05
N GLY A 339 -6.65 -2.58 -48.85
CA GLY A 339 -6.42 -2.43 -50.29
C GLY A 339 -6.18 -3.75 -51.00
N GLY A 340 -7.26 -4.35 -51.52
CA GLY A 340 -7.14 -5.56 -52.34
C GLY A 340 -8.46 -6.25 -52.63
N GLY A 341 -9.40 -5.54 -53.27
CA GLY A 341 -10.61 -6.13 -53.85
C GLY A 341 -10.68 -5.81 -55.33
N GLY A 342 -10.24 -6.77 -56.16
CA GLY A 342 -10.30 -6.69 -57.62
C GLY A 342 -10.08 -8.08 -58.21
N GLY A 343 -11.19 -8.75 -58.50
CA GLY A 343 -11.28 -10.09 -59.10
C GLY A 343 -12.74 -10.45 -59.28
#